data_AF-A0A3M2A0H4-F1
#
_entry.id   AF-A0A3M2A0H4-F1
#
_cell.length_a   1.000
_cell.length_b   1.000
_cell.length_c   1.000
_cell.angle_alpha   90.00
_cell.angle_beta   90.00
_cell.angle_gamma   90.00
#
_symmetry.space_group_name_H-M   'P 1'
#
loop_
_entity.id
_entity.type
_entity.pdbx_description
1 polymer ?
#
loop_
_entity_poly.entity_id
_entity_poly.type
_entity_poly.pdbx_seq_one_letter_code
_entity_poly.pdbx_strand_id
1 'polypeptide(L)'
;MRCALVAAVLLGALGCAGPRPAPDRVVRWSGEVHVADDVVLPRGTRLVVEPGTRVRFAFRDDDGDGWGDASIRIEGDLEAVGTAERPIVFTAAEGPATPGRWGEIRVDFGRIRLERCIVEGSTRGLHAHFSRGEVRDSVFRRNVDGTRLGNSELVVERNLFYGNPGKAYNAHRCRNRVEANRFHHNGKALFLFEADGGSVFTRNRFRANRTDLRPGDFFTGTVRAPGNDWGGDGPPTPTADNPAVTVEASSAPVPWAGPAGWAGWDERWATDLGGFVDAPARPADEGVYAASWAGRVVRLGTLDGTTRAEARLPDVVDAAPALGPGVAAAWAWDRGLYLLSRPDLRVLDRAASAPSPHDDHRQSAPVFGGTRLFAAGWDGRVRAFETAGGALEPLWSFQAGGPFRAPLTLAGGLLLAPCQDGRLYALDPATGALRWRYGAGAPLLSGAAAADGLAVAADRAGRLHALDLATGRPRWTADLGAPAWYAGAATADGLVFQG
;
A
#
# COMPACT_ATOMS: atom_id res chain seq x y z
N MET A 1 14.68 36.44 -18.88
CA MET A 1 15.73 37.49 -18.75
C MET A 1 16.03 37.76 -17.27
N ARG A 2 17.07 37.11 -16.74
CA ARG A 2 18.18 37.70 -15.97
C ARG A 2 19.10 36.55 -15.56
N CYS A 3 20.33 36.61 -16.06
CA CYS A 3 21.39 35.61 -16.00
C CYS A 3 22.23 35.72 -14.72
N ALA A 4 23.02 34.65 -14.52
CA ALA A 4 24.34 34.56 -13.88
C ALA A 4 24.33 34.27 -12.36
N LEU A 5 25.26 33.50 -11.79
CA LEU A 5 26.69 33.37 -12.10
C LEU A 5 27.24 32.03 -11.55
N VAL A 6 28.13 31.38 -12.31
CA VAL A 6 28.98 30.25 -11.87
C VAL A 6 30.19 30.83 -11.14
N ALA A 7 30.52 30.33 -9.96
CA ALA A 7 31.77 30.66 -9.27
C ALA A 7 32.43 29.39 -8.74
N ALA A 8 33.53 29.01 -9.37
CA ALA A 8 34.48 28.02 -8.88
C ALA A 8 35.39 28.68 -7.84
N VAL A 9 35.57 28.04 -6.68
CA VAL A 9 36.56 28.46 -5.67
C VAL A 9 37.32 27.22 -5.19
N LEU A 10 38.62 27.21 -5.50
CA LEU A 10 39.65 26.35 -4.93
C LEU A 10 39.97 26.76 -3.49
N LEU A 11 40.35 25.81 -2.62
CA LEU A 11 41.28 25.87 -1.46
C LEU A 11 41.10 24.57 -0.67
N GLY A 12 42.10 23.87 -0.13
CA GLY A 12 43.30 24.28 0.60
C GLY A 12 43.29 23.55 1.96
N ALA A 13 44.40 22.95 2.39
CA ALA A 13 44.47 21.86 3.38
C ALA A 13 44.18 22.19 4.87
N LEU A 14 43.63 21.15 5.54
CA LEU A 14 43.68 20.69 6.96
C LEU A 14 44.12 21.62 8.13
N GLY A 15 43.31 21.62 9.21
CA GLY A 15 43.69 22.07 10.56
C GLY A 15 42.63 21.73 11.64
N CYS A 16 43.08 21.31 12.83
CA CYS A 16 42.35 20.65 13.93
C CYS A 16 41.28 21.48 14.70
N ALA A 17 40.47 20.75 15.46
CA ALA A 17 39.19 21.10 16.09
C ALA A 17 39.23 22.11 17.27
N GLY A 18 38.35 23.12 17.19
CA GLY A 18 37.79 23.86 18.33
C GLY A 18 36.24 23.78 18.33
N PRO A 19 35.54 24.20 19.40
CA PRO A 19 34.08 24.20 19.44
C PRO A 19 33.54 25.13 18.35
N ARG A 20 32.75 24.56 17.44
CA ARG A 20 32.34 25.22 16.20
C ARG A 20 31.18 26.20 16.45
N PRO A 21 31.23 27.44 15.91
CA PRO A 21 30.11 28.37 15.95
C PRO A 21 28.86 27.81 15.23
N ALA A 22 27.70 28.42 15.49
CA ALA A 22 26.43 28.11 14.81
C ALA A 22 26.61 28.16 13.27
N PRO A 23 25.80 27.42 12.48
CA PRO A 23 25.96 27.41 11.02
C PRO A 23 25.81 28.82 10.44
N ASP A 24 26.83 29.29 9.73
CA ASP A 24 26.91 30.66 9.17
C ASP A 24 26.03 30.85 7.92
N ARG A 25 25.50 29.76 7.34
CA ARG A 25 24.69 29.80 6.10
C ARG A 25 23.49 28.86 6.20
N VAL A 26 22.29 29.37 5.93
CA VAL A 26 21.05 28.57 5.86
C VAL A 26 20.55 28.55 4.41
N VAL A 27 20.34 27.36 3.86
CA VAL A 27 19.70 27.12 2.56
C VAL A 27 18.32 26.54 2.82
N ARG A 28 17.27 27.09 2.20
CA ARG A 28 15.87 26.65 2.39
C ARG A 28 15.31 26.09 1.09
N TRP A 29 14.69 24.92 1.18
CA TRP A 29 13.99 24.25 0.09
C TRP A 29 12.51 24.09 0.43
N SER A 30 11.64 24.42 -0.53
CA SER A 30 10.19 24.31 -0.42
C SER A 30 9.57 23.96 -1.79
N GLY A 31 8.40 23.31 -1.81
CA GLY A 31 7.67 23.00 -3.03
C GLY A 31 8.27 21.84 -3.83
N GLU A 32 8.39 21.98 -5.15
CA GLU A 32 9.06 21.00 -6.02
C GLU A 32 10.51 21.44 -6.25
N VAL A 33 11.47 20.62 -5.86
CA VAL A 33 12.91 20.86 -6.01
C VAL A 33 13.48 19.80 -6.93
N HIS A 34 14.08 20.22 -8.04
CA HIS A 34 14.71 19.32 -9.01
C HIS A 34 16.22 19.32 -8.82
N VAL A 35 16.79 18.14 -8.59
CA VAL A 35 18.22 17.89 -8.42
C VAL A 35 18.70 17.15 -9.66
N ALA A 36 19.28 17.89 -10.61
CA ALA A 36 19.79 17.33 -11.86
C ALA A 36 21.24 16.81 -11.77
N ASP A 37 21.97 17.27 -10.75
CA ASP A 37 23.39 17.00 -10.49
C ASP A 37 23.63 17.01 -8.97
N ASP A 38 24.84 16.68 -8.55
CA ASP A 38 25.31 16.77 -7.18
C ASP A 38 25.13 18.20 -6.62
N VAL A 39 24.34 18.29 -5.55
CA VAL A 39 24.22 19.51 -4.75
C VAL A 39 25.19 19.42 -3.59
N VAL A 40 26.25 20.22 -3.63
CA VAL A 40 27.25 20.28 -2.54
C VAL A 40 27.02 21.51 -1.67
N LEU A 41 26.74 21.27 -0.39
CA LEU A 41 26.61 22.29 0.64
C LEU A 41 27.86 22.27 1.53
N PRO A 42 28.68 23.33 1.51
CA PRO A 42 29.99 23.32 2.13
C PRO A 42 29.91 23.39 3.66
N ARG A 43 31.07 23.16 4.27
CA ARG A 43 31.27 23.14 5.72
C ARG A 43 30.53 24.28 6.43
N GLY A 44 29.62 23.96 7.34
CA GLY A 44 28.91 24.96 8.17
C GLY A 44 27.63 25.50 7.56
N THR A 45 27.15 24.90 6.47
CA THR A 45 25.83 25.17 5.91
C THR A 45 24.76 24.34 6.64
N ARG A 46 23.58 24.91 6.86
CA ARG A 46 22.36 24.18 7.23
C ARG A 46 21.40 24.13 6.05
N LEU A 47 21.02 22.93 5.61
CA LEU A 47 19.90 22.72 4.70
C LEU A 47 18.62 22.55 5.52
N VAL A 48 17.63 23.42 5.28
CA VAL A 48 16.28 23.29 5.80
C VAL A 48 15.35 22.91 4.66
N VAL A 49 14.64 21.80 4.80
CA VAL A 49 13.62 21.36 3.83
C VAL A 49 12.26 21.47 4.50
N GLU A 50 11.36 22.26 3.91
CA GLU A 50 10.06 22.59 4.51
C GLU A 50 9.03 21.47 4.30
N PRO A 51 8.01 21.33 5.18
CA PRO A 51 6.96 20.32 5.05
C PRO A 51 6.28 20.30 3.66
N GLY A 52 6.00 19.10 3.16
CA GLY A 52 5.35 18.88 1.87
C GLY A 52 6.24 19.11 0.65
N THR A 53 7.53 19.38 0.84
CA THR A 53 8.49 19.50 -0.26
C THR A 53 8.72 18.15 -0.93
N ARG A 54 8.75 18.15 -2.27
CA ARG A 54 9.16 17.02 -3.10
C ARG A 54 10.50 17.34 -3.74
N VAL A 55 11.53 16.62 -3.34
CA VAL A 55 12.88 16.67 -3.90
C VAL A 55 13.02 15.54 -4.91
N ARG A 56 13.21 15.89 -6.18
CA ARG A 56 13.21 15.01 -7.33
C ARG A 56 14.59 14.93 -7.96
N PHE A 57 15.15 13.74 -8.01
CA PHE A 57 16.50 13.52 -8.53
C PHE A 57 16.45 12.97 -9.96
N ALA A 58 17.16 13.61 -10.88
CA ALA A 58 17.32 13.07 -12.23
C ALA A 58 18.12 11.77 -12.18
N PHE A 59 17.76 10.80 -13.03
CA PHE A 59 18.60 9.64 -13.25
C PHE A 59 19.77 10.05 -14.15
N ARG A 60 20.98 9.83 -13.65
CA ARG A 60 22.24 10.01 -14.37
C ARG A 60 23.21 8.96 -13.84
N ASP A 61 23.89 8.29 -14.75
CA ASP A 61 24.83 7.19 -14.47
C ASP A 61 26.12 7.51 -15.23
N ASP A 62 26.97 8.33 -14.61
CA ASP A 62 28.19 8.87 -15.19
C ASP A 62 29.32 7.84 -15.19
N ASP A 63 29.33 6.91 -14.23
CA ASP A 63 30.35 5.87 -14.09
C ASP A 63 29.96 4.52 -14.71
N GLY A 64 28.71 4.38 -15.18
CA GLY A 64 28.22 3.23 -15.92
C GLY A 64 27.95 2.00 -15.05
N ASP A 65 27.79 2.17 -13.74
CA ASP A 65 27.55 1.09 -12.80
C ASP A 65 26.07 0.67 -12.72
N GLY A 66 25.19 1.37 -13.46
CA GLY A 66 23.76 1.13 -13.54
C GLY A 66 22.95 1.88 -12.49
N TRP A 67 23.59 2.67 -11.63
CA TRP A 67 22.95 3.43 -10.56
C TRP A 67 22.91 4.92 -10.84
N GLY A 68 21.97 5.61 -10.21
CA GLY A 68 21.86 7.06 -10.30
C GLY A 68 22.88 7.75 -9.40
N ASP A 69 23.51 8.81 -9.90
CA ASP A 69 24.58 9.56 -9.24
C ASP A 69 24.12 10.84 -8.55
N ALA A 70 23.03 11.45 -9.04
CA ALA A 70 22.55 12.72 -8.51
C ALA A 70 22.31 12.65 -7.00
N SER A 71 23.07 13.42 -6.24
CA SER A 71 23.11 13.36 -4.78
C SER A 71 23.02 14.73 -4.11
N ILE A 72 22.74 14.75 -2.81
CA ILE A 72 22.96 15.94 -1.97
C ILE A 72 24.11 15.61 -1.02
N ARG A 73 25.14 16.45 -0.99
CA ARG A 73 26.28 16.32 -0.09
C ARG A 73 26.35 17.51 0.85
N ILE A 74 26.13 17.27 2.13
CA ILE A 74 26.02 18.31 3.15
C ILE A 74 27.17 18.14 4.15
N GLU A 75 28.14 19.04 4.13
CA GLU A 75 29.16 19.13 5.18
C GLU A 75 28.67 20.00 6.35
N GLY A 76 27.50 19.68 6.89
CA GLY A 76 26.82 20.56 7.84
C GLY A 76 25.49 19.99 8.31
N ASP A 77 24.58 20.87 8.70
CA ASP A 77 23.33 20.44 9.33
C ASP A 77 22.26 20.13 8.27
N LEU A 78 21.53 19.02 8.44
CA LEU A 78 20.30 18.72 7.71
C LEU A 78 19.11 18.83 8.65
N GLU A 79 18.14 19.67 8.30
CA GLU A 79 16.86 19.84 8.98
C GLU A 79 15.72 19.61 7.98
N ALA A 80 15.26 18.37 7.86
CA ALA A 80 14.12 17.98 7.03
C ALA A 80 13.02 17.46 7.94
N VAL A 81 12.06 18.33 8.26
CA VAL A 81 10.97 18.04 9.20
C VAL A 81 9.64 18.26 8.48
N GLY A 82 8.97 17.17 8.10
CA GLY A 82 7.63 17.19 7.52
C GLY A 82 6.51 17.13 8.56
N THR A 83 5.28 16.92 8.09
CA THR A 83 4.14 16.55 8.96
C THR A 83 3.52 15.23 8.48
N ALA A 84 2.58 14.68 9.24
CA ALA A 84 1.86 13.47 8.83
C ALA A 84 1.05 13.68 7.53
N GLU A 85 0.51 14.88 7.34
CA GLU A 85 -0.30 15.29 6.18
C GLU A 85 0.56 15.79 5.02
N ARG A 86 1.73 16.35 5.34
CA ARG A 86 2.67 16.95 4.39
C ARG A 86 4.07 16.39 4.62
N PRO A 87 4.31 15.08 4.37
CA PRO A 87 5.63 14.52 4.47
C PRO A 87 6.56 15.15 3.42
N ILE A 88 7.85 15.23 3.74
CA ILE A 88 8.87 15.58 2.76
C ILE A 88 9.21 14.33 1.96
N VAL A 89 9.30 14.42 0.64
CA VAL A 89 9.55 13.25 -0.22
C VAL A 89 10.84 13.46 -1.02
N PHE A 90 11.77 12.53 -0.90
CA PHE A 90 12.98 12.43 -1.71
C PHE A 90 12.81 11.22 -2.66
N THR A 91 12.74 11.48 -3.96
CA THR A 91 12.35 10.46 -4.95
C THR A 91 12.96 10.73 -6.32
N ALA A 92 12.87 9.76 -7.24
CA ALA A 92 13.28 9.94 -8.63
C ALA A 92 12.41 10.97 -9.36
N ALA A 93 13.02 11.71 -10.29
CA ALA A 93 12.31 12.69 -11.12
C ALA A 93 11.37 12.02 -12.13
N GLU A 94 11.73 10.83 -12.60
CA GLU A 94 11.04 10.11 -13.66
C GLU A 94 10.80 8.64 -13.30
N GLY A 95 9.64 8.12 -13.70
CA GLY A 95 9.28 6.72 -13.52
C GLY A 95 8.93 6.35 -12.07
N PRO A 96 8.70 5.05 -11.81
CA PRO A 96 8.46 4.56 -10.47
C PRO A 96 9.73 4.70 -9.61
N ALA A 97 9.58 4.74 -8.28
CA ALA A 97 10.68 4.70 -7.32
C ALA A 97 11.34 3.30 -7.27
N THR A 98 11.96 2.91 -8.39
CA THR A 98 12.81 1.74 -8.53
C THR A 98 14.10 1.97 -7.76
N PRO A 99 14.67 0.95 -7.07
CA PRO A 99 15.94 1.10 -6.37
C PRO A 99 17.06 1.65 -7.25
N GLY A 100 17.82 2.61 -6.70
CA GLY A 100 19.04 3.15 -7.30
C GLY A 100 18.86 4.04 -8.53
N ARG A 101 17.73 4.75 -8.62
CA ARG A 101 17.48 5.75 -9.65
C ARG A 101 18.08 7.13 -9.34
N TRP A 102 18.69 7.28 -8.17
CA TRP A 102 19.46 8.46 -7.75
C TRP A 102 20.41 8.08 -6.61
N GLY A 103 21.38 8.93 -6.29
CA GLY A 103 22.51 8.55 -5.45
C GLY A 103 22.16 8.48 -3.97
N GLU A 104 22.30 9.61 -3.27
CA GLU A 104 22.17 9.65 -1.81
C GLU A 104 21.87 11.02 -1.21
N ILE A 105 21.31 11.02 0.00
CA ILE A 105 21.36 12.16 0.92
C ILE A 105 22.55 11.95 1.83
N ARG A 106 23.64 12.64 1.55
CA ARG A 106 24.89 12.54 2.30
C ARG A 106 25.07 13.67 3.29
N VAL A 107 25.33 13.34 4.55
CA VAL A 107 25.63 14.30 5.63
C VAL A 107 26.91 13.92 6.34
N ASP A 108 27.92 14.78 6.26
CA ASP A 108 29.23 14.57 6.88
C ASP A 108 29.48 15.65 7.95
N PHE A 109 29.96 15.23 9.12
CA PHE A 109 30.33 16.12 10.24
C PHE A 109 29.21 17.06 10.72
N GLY A 110 27.96 16.58 10.65
CA GLY A 110 26.76 17.40 10.77
C GLY A 110 25.78 16.98 11.86
N ARG A 111 24.80 17.84 12.14
CA ARG A 111 23.56 17.41 12.83
C ARG A 111 22.51 16.98 11.83
N ILE A 112 21.80 15.91 12.13
CA ILE A 112 20.72 15.39 11.29
C ILE A 112 19.42 15.48 12.09
N ARG A 113 18.42 16.13 11.53
CA ARG A 113 17.02 15.98 11.94
C ARG A 113 16.22 15.63 10.69
N LEU A 114 15.83 14.36 10.60
CA LEU A 114 15.01 13.82 9.51
C LEU A 114 13.74 13.23 10.13
N GLU A 115 12.63 13.92 9.96
CA GLU A 115 11.38 13.61 10.64
C GLU A 115 10.21 13.73 9.66
N ARG A 116 9.32 12.72 9.62
CA ARG A 116 8.19 12.68 8.67
C ARG A 116 8.61 12.79 7.20
N CYS A 117 9.64 12.04 6.82
CA CYS A 117 10.14 12.01 5.44
C CYS A 117 9.87 10.66 4.77
N ILE A 118 9.75 10.67 3.45
CA ILE A 118 9.78 9.48 2.59
C ILE A 118 11.05 9.57 1.74
N VAL A 119 11.93 8.58 1.85
CA VAL A 119 13.14 8.43 1.02
C VAL A 119 12.98 7.16 0.21
N GLU A 120 12.90 7.30 -1.11
CA GLU A 120 12.61 6.17 -2.00
C GLU A 120 13.39 6.18 -3.32
N GLY A 121 13.70 4.99 -3.81
CA GLY A 121 14.34 4.79 -5.12
C GLY A 121 15.83 5.16 -5.17
N SER A 122 16.49 5.41 -4.04
CA SER A 122 17.92 5.80 -4.03
C SER A 122 18.85 4.60 -4.09
N THR A 123 20.13 4.85 -4.33
CA THR A 123 21.23 3.90 -4.15
C THR A 123 21.54 3.78 -2.65
N ARG A 124 21.66 4.91 -1.94
CA ARG A 124 21.80 4.93 -0.47
C ARG A 124 20.91 6.03 0.12
N GLY A 125 19.87 5.66 0.87
CA GLY A 125 18.85 6.63 1.31
C GLY A 125 19.42 7.77 2.14
N LEU A 126 19.84 7.47 3.37
CA LEU A 126 20.61 8.38 4.21
C LEU A 126 22.04 7.86 4.40
N HIS A 127 23.01 8.57 3.85
CA HIS A 127 24.44 8.29 4.01
C HIS A 127 25.04 9.29 5.00
N ALA A 128 25.52 8.86 6.16
CA ALA A 128 26.04 9.81 7.16
C ALA A 128 27.36 9.36 7.78
N HIS A 129 28.32 10.28 7.87
CA HIS A 129 29.58 10.07 8.57
C HIS A 129 29.82 11.12 9.65
N PHE A 130 30.38 10.69 10.80
CA PHE A 130 30.78 11.57 11.90
C PHE A 130 29.66 12.53 12.34
N SER A 131 28.42 12.06 12.28
CA SER A 131 27.22 12.89 12.44
C SER A 131 26.39 12.45 13.64
N ARG A 132 25.53 13.35 14.14
CA ARG A 132 24.67 13.09 15.30
C ARG A 132 23.27 13.68 15.13
N GLY A 133 22.30 13.19 15.89
CA GLY A 133 20.93 13.68 15.81
C GLY A 133 19.90 12.56 15.70
N GLU A 134 18.85 12.77 14.92
CA GLU A 134 17.64 11.95 14.97
C GLU A 134 17.00 11.75 13.59
N VAL A 135 16.55 10.50 13.39
CA VAL A 135 15.77 10.04 12.23
C VAL A 135 14.50 9.41 12.79
N ARG A 136 13.36 10.09 12.65
CA ARG A 136 12.12 9.73 13.33
C ARG A 136 10.93 9.68 12.40
N ASP A 137 10.01 8.77 12.69
CA ASP A 137 8.68 8.75 12.05
C ASP A 137 8.77 8.86 10.52
N SER A 138 9.73 8.17 9.90
CA SER A 138 10.06 8.31 8.47
C SER A 138 10.06 6.96 7.75
N VAL A 139 10.00 7.00 6.42
CA VAL A 139 9.90 5.82 5.54
C VAL A 139 11.12 5.76 4.63
N PHE A 140 11.83 4.64 4.65
CA PHE A 140 12.90 4.30 3.73
C PHE A 140 12.46 3.08 2.92
N ARG A 141 12.02 3.29 1.67
CA ARG A 141 11.45 2.22 0.86
C ARG A 141 12.05 2.12 -0.52
N ARG A 142 12.21 0.89 -1.02
CA ARG A 142 12.70 0.64 -2.38
C ARG A 142 14.01 1.39 -2.69
N ASN A 143 14.87 1.58 -1.71
CA ASN A 143 16.25 2.02 -1.92
C ASN A 143 17.12 0.77 -2.01
N VAL A 144 18.26 0.82 -2.69
CA VAL A 144 19.21 -0.31 -2.67
C VAL A 144 19.65 -0.56 -1.22
N ASP A 145 20.21 0.46 -0.59
CA ASP A 145 20.42 0.53 0.85
C ASP A 145 19.58 1.66 1.46
N GLY A 146 18.84 1.40 2.54
CA GLY A 146 18.01 2.40 3.23
C GLY A 146 18.84 3.44 3.99
N THR A 147 19.91 2.99 4.66
CA THR A 147 20.91 3.88 5.27
C THR A 147 22.32 3.39 4.96
N ARG A 148 23.31 4.25 5.19
CA ARG A 148 24.72 3.90 5.33
C ARG A 148 25.37 4.83 6.34
N LEU A 149 25.56 4.34 7.57
CA LEU A 149 25.98 5.16 8.70
C LEU A 149 27.40 4.77 9.13
N GLY A 150 28.27 5.77 9.31
CA GLY A 150 29.66 5.59 9.76
C GLY A 150 29.98 6.53 10.89
N ASN A 151 30.65 6.05 11.93
CA ASN A 151 31.17 6.89 13.03
C ASN A 151 30.13 7.88 13.61
N SER A 152 28.86 7.48 13.66
CA SER A 152 27.74 8.36 13.98
C SER A 152 27.05 7.99 15.29
N GLU A 153 26.32 8.95 15.86
CA GLU A 153 25.54 8.82 17.10
C GLU A 153 24.12 9.35 16.86
N LEU A 154 23.27 8.48 16.34
CA LEU A 154 21.90 8.79 15.89
C LEU A 154 20.84 8.06 16.70
N VAL A 155 19.74 8.75 16.95
CA VAL A 155 18.47 8.14 17.38
C VAL A 155 17.65 7.82 16.13
N VAL A 156 17.54 6.55 15.79
CA VAL A 156 16.75 6.05 14.66
C VAL A 156 15.50 5.40 15.24
N GLU A 157 14.40 6.14 15.28
CA GLU A 157 13.22 5.75 16.05
C GLU A 157 11.95 5.77 15.21
N ARG A 158 11.04 4.80 15.40
CA ARG A 158 9.71 4.84 14.78
C ARG A 158 9.75 4.98 13.26
N ASN A 159 10.67 4.32 12.57
CA ASN A 159 10.75 4.35 11.11
C ASN A 159 10.21 3.07 10.47
N LEU A 160 9.82 3.16 9.19
CA LEU A 160 9.54 2.01 8.35
C LEU A 160 10.67 1.82 7.33
N PHE A 161 11.30 0.66 7.35
CA PHE A 161 12.22 0.21 6.32
C PHE A 161 11.54 -0.90 5.51
N TYR A 162 11.19 -0.62 4.26
CA TYR A 162 10.36 -1.52 3.45
C TYR A 162 10.93 -1.79 2.05
N GLY A 163 11.07 -3.06 1.68
CA GLY A 163 11.35 -3.41 0.28
C GLY A 163 12.72 -2.94 -0.21
N ASN A 164 13.71 -2.80 0.66
CA ASN A 164 15.08 -2.44 0.26
C ASN A 164 15.84 -3.73 -0.09
N PRO A 165 16.16 -4.02 -1.36
CA PRO A 165 16.75 -5.32 -1.77
C PRO A 165 18.17 -5.57 -1.22
N GLY A 166 18.91 -4.51 -0.91
CA GLY A 166 20.19 -4.55 -0.22
C GLY A 166 20.01 -4.58 1.30
N LYS A 167 20.38 -3.48 1.96
CA LYS A 167 20.40 -3.35 3.43
C LYS A 167 19.44 -2.25 3.86
N ALA A 168 18.46 -2.56 4.69
CA ALA A 168 17.53 -1.56 5.21
C ALA A 168 18.24 -0.59 6.16
N TYR A 169 18.96 -1.12 7.14
CA TYR A 169 19.84 -0.37 8.03
C TYR A 169 21.27 -0.89 7.90
N ASN A 170 22.19 -0.02 7.49
CA ASN A 170 23.61 -0.33 7.38
C ASN A 170 24.42 0.63 8.25
N ALA A 171 25.24 0.10 9.16
CA ALA A 171 26.08 0.90 10.03
C ALA A 171 27.46 0.28 10.28
N HIS A 172 28.43 1.13 10.63
CA HIS A 172 29.74 0.73 11.14
C HIS A 172 30.28 1.77 12.12
N ARG A 173 30.99 1.31 13.16
CA ARG A 173 31.63 2.17 14.17
C ARG A 173 30.68 3.22 14.79
N CYS A 174 29.40 2.88 14.96
CA CYS A 174 28.37 3.81 15.44
C CYS A 174 28.02 3.59 16.92
N ARG A 175 27.30 4.55 17.51
CA ARG A 175 26.67 4.43 18.84
C ARG A 175 25.20 4.82 18.76
N ASN A 176 24.48 4.17 17.85
CA ASN A 176 23.11 4.54 17.53
C ASN A 176 22.10 3.87 18.47
N ARG A 177 21.01 4.57 18.77
CA ARG A 177 19.82 3.96 19.38
C ARG A 177 18.81 3.68 18.27
N VAL A 178 18.56 2.40 17.99
CA VAL A 178 17.65 1.96 16.92
C VAL A 178 16.44 1.32 17.56
N GLU A 179 15.34 2.05 17.63
CA GLU A 179 14.22 1.70 18.49
C GLU A 179 12.84 1.86 17.86
N ALA A 180 11.91 0.93 18.14
CA ALA A 180 10.54 1.02 17.64
C ALA A 180 10.40 1.12 16.11
N ASN A 181 11.38 0.63 15.35
CA ASN A 181 11.32 0.61 13.88
C ASN A 181 10.68 -0.68 13.37
N ARG A 182 10.02 -0.59 12.20
CA ARG A 182 9.51 -1.74 11.46
C ARG A 182 10.41 -2.04 10.28
N PHE A 183 10.95 -3.24 10.22
CA PHE A 183 11.75 -3.77 9.12
C PHE A 183 10.96 -4.86 8.40
N HIS A 184 10.55 -4.59 7.17
CA HIS A 184 9.68 -5.49 6.43
C HIS A 184 10.09 -5.67 4.97
N HIS A 185 10.12 -6.92 4.47
CA HIS A 185 10.47 -7.22 3.07
C HIS A 185 11.82 -6.68 2.58
N ASN A 186 12.82 -6.61 3.45
CA ASN A 186 14.18 -6.19 3.06
C ASN A 186 15.08 -7.38 2.74
N GLY A 187 16.13 -7.13 1.96
CA GLY A 187 17.17 -8.11 1.71
C GLY A 187 17.96 -8.46 2.98
N LYS A 188 18.36 -7.44 3.73
CA LYS A 188 18.93 -7.54 5.08
C LYS A 188 18.32 -6.42 5.92
N ALA A 189 17.65 -6.73 7.03
CA ALA A 189 17.07 -5.69 7.87
C ALA A 189 18.15 -4.89 8.60
N LEU A 190 18.95 -5.56 9.43
CA LEU A 190 20.14 -4.99 10.05
C LEU A 190 21.41 -5.56 9.42
N PHE A 191 22.29 -4.70 8.91
CA PHE A 191 23.62 -5.05 8.46
C PHE A 191 24.67 -4.21 9.17
N LEU A 192 25.58 -4.85 9.89
CA LEU A 192 26.63 -4.16 10.66
C LEU A 192 27.98 -4.53 10.05
N PHE A 193 28.59 -3.62 9.30
CA PHE A 193 29.72 -3.97 8.43
C PHE A 193 31.00 -4.32 9.19
N GLU A 194 31.36 -3.50 10.19
CA GLU A 194 32.53 -3.65 11.07
C GLU A 194 32.11 -3.40 12.52
N ALA A 195 33.05 -3.59 13.45
CA ALA A 195 32.90 -3.32 14.87
C ALA A 195 32.07 -2.06 15.13
N ASP A 196 31.00 -2.23 15.89
CA ASP A 196 30.10 -1.16 16.27
C ASP A 196 30.53 -0.58 17.62
N GLY A 197 30.42 0.74 17.77
CA GLY A 197 30.88 1.46 18.95
C GLY A 197 29.97 1.33 20.17
N GLY A 198 28.88 0.55 20.08
CA GLY A 198 27.91 0.33 21.15
C GLY A 198 26.46 0.73 20.79
N SER A 199 26.05 0.59 19.53
CA SER A 199 24.65 0.77 19.16
C SER A 199 23.77 -0.31 19.82
N VAL A 200 22.51 0.06 20.10
CA VAL A 200 21.53 -0.83 20.71
C VAL A 200 20.26 -0.85 19.87
N PHE A 201 19.72 -2.05 19.65
CA PHE A 201 18.53 -2.29 18.83
C PHE A 201 17.40 -2.82 19.71
N THR A 202 16.39 -2.02 20.03
CA THR A 202 15.32 -2.38 20.98
C THR A 202 13.92 -2.16 20.43
N ARG A 203 12.95 -2.99 20.82
CA ARG A 203 11.52 -2.80 20.48
C ARG A 203 11.25 -2.66 18.98
N ASN A 204 12.10 -3.18 18.12
CA ASN A 204 11.89 -3.19 16.67
C ASN A 204 11.07 -4.43 16.25
N ARG A 205 10.42 -4.35 15.10
CA ARG A 205 9.65 -5.46 14.53
C ARG A 205 10.23 -5.89 13.19
N PHE A 206 10.51 -7.18 13.06
CA PHE A 206 11.10 -7.80 11.88
C PHE A 206 10.12 -8.78 11.26
N ARG A 207 9.80 -8.62 9.98
CA ARG A 207 8.86 -9.50 9.28
C ARG A 207 9.25 -9.67 7.82
N ALA A 208 9.28 -10.91 7.36
CA ALA A 208 9.44 -11.25 5.94
C ALA A 208 10.65 -10.59 5.26
N ASN A 209 11.71 -10.31 6.02
CA ASN A 209 13.01 -9.96 5.44
C ASN A 209 13.72 -11.27 5.04
N ARG A 210 14.61 -11.21 4.05
CA ARG A 210 15.44 -12.37 3.70
C ARG A 210 16.45 -12.69 4.82
N THR A 211 16.91 -11.67 5.54
CA THR A 211 17.76 -11.83 6.73
C THR A 211 17.50 -10.70 7.71
N ASP A 212 17.15 -11.00 8.97
CA ASP A 212 16.83 -9.95 9.94
C ASP A 212 18.08 -9.29 10.55
N LEU A 213 19.14 -10.05 10.80
CA LEU A 213 20.42 -9.54 11.27
C LEU A 213 21.57 -10.24 10.54
N ARG A 214 22.46 -9.45 9.95
CA ARG A 214 23.69 -9.94 9.34
C ARG A 214 24.88 -9.06 9.79
N PRO A 215 25.68 -9.52 10.77
CA PRO A 215 27.02 -8.99 10.97
C PRO A 215 27.84 -9.21 9.68
N GLY A 216 28.57 -8.19 9.26
CA GLY A 216 29.46 -8.23 8.12
C GLY A 216 30.69 -9.09 8.41
N ASP A 217 31.41 -9.44 7.35
CA ASP A 217 32.54 -10.39 7.46
C ASP A 217 33.71 -9.81 8.29
N PHE A 218 33.76 -8.48 8.42
CA PHE A 218 34.75 -7.75 9.24
C PHE A 218 34.20 -7.32 10.61
N PHE A 219 32.97 -7.73 10.96
CA PHE A 219 32.39 -7.39 12.24
C PHE A 219 33.08 -8.16 13.38
N THR A 220 33.36 -7.47 14.48
CA THR A 220 33.87 -8.06 15.71
C THR A 220 33.13 -7.44 16.91
N GLY A 221 33.02 -8.20 18.00
CA GLY A 221 32.38 -7.77 19.23
C GLY A 221 30.91 -8.19 19.35
N THR A 222 30.14 -7.41 20.11
CA THR A 222 28.78 -7.80 20.52
C THR A 222 27.71 -6.95 19.84
N VAL A 223 26.75 -7.61 19.18
CA VAL A 223 25.49 -6.97 18.75
C VAL A 223 24.47 -7.05 19.88
N ARG A 224 24.00 -5.89 20.38
CA ARG A 224 22.99 -5.82 21.45
C ARG A 224 21.61 -5.52 20.87
N ALA A 225 20.75 -6.53 20.82
CA ALA A 225 19.42 -6.43 20.24
C ALA A 225 18.29 -7.02 21.11
N PRO A 226 18.12 -6.56 22.37
CA PRO A 226 17.11 -7.11 23.28
C PRO A 226 15.69 -6.60 22.99
N GLY A 227 14.69 -7.42 23.30
CA GLY A 227 13.28 -7.04 23.33
C GLY A 227 12.73 -6.62 21.97
N ASN A 228 13.19 -7.24 20.89
CA ASN A 228 12.63 -7.04 19.54
C ASN A 228 11.61 -8.14 19.23
N ASP A 229 10.71 -7.88 18.29
CA ASP A 229 9.81 -8.88 17.74
C ASP A 229 10.42 -9.43 16.44
N TRP A 230 11.18 -10.52 16.54
CA TRP A 230 11.86 -11.18 15.43
C TRP A 230 10.96 -12.07 14.56
N GLY A 231 9.71 -12.32 14.98
CA GLY A 231 8.80 -13.22 14.27
C GLY A 231 8.87 -14.67 14.73
N GLY A 232 8.45 -15.59 13.87
CA GLY A 232 8.25 -17.01 14.23
C GLY A 232 9.53 -17.79 14.51
N ASP A 233 10.65 -17.40 13.90
CA ASP A 233 11.92 -18.14 13.97
C ASP A 233 12.78 -17.74 15.19
N GLY A 234 12.32 -16.78 16.00
CA GLY A 234 13.06 -16.27 17.15
C GLY A 234 14.22 -15.34 16.78
N PRO A 235 15.06 -14.93 17.74
CA PRO A 235 16.17 -14.02 17.47
C PRO A 235 17.22 -14.72 16.59
N PRO A 236 17.94 -13.95 15.75
CA PRO A 236 19.00 -14.47 14.91
C PRO A 236 20.09 -15.11 15.77
N THR A 237 20.48 -16.34 15.43
CA THR A 237 21.62 -17.01 16.05
C THR A 237 22.93 -16.46 15.46
N PRO A 238 24.00 -16.36 16.27
CA PRO A 238 25.33 -16.10 15.74
C PRO A 238 25.66 -17.22 14.73
N THR A 239 25.98 -16.87 13.48
CA THR A 239 26.45 -17.87 12.53
C THR A 239 27.79 -18.42 13.02
N ALA A 240 27.94 -19.76 13.04
CA ALA A 240 29.18 -20.44 13.46
C ALA A 240 30.44 -19.98 12.68
N ASP A 241 30.23 -19.27 11.56
CA ASP A 241 31.25 -18.83 10.62
C ASP A 241 32.13 -17.65 11.10
N ASN A 242 31.76 -16.96 12.19
CA ASN A 242 32.60 -15.89 12.77
C ASN A 242 32.62 -15.93 14.30
N PRO A 243 33.60 -16.62 14.93
CA PRO A 243 33.66 -16.77 16.39
C PRO A 243 33.98 -15.47 17.14
N ALA A 244 34.36 -14.39 16.44
CA ALA A 244 34.62 -13.09 17.04
C ALA A 244 33.34 -12.25 17.26
N VAL A 245 32.17 -12.80 16.91
CA VAL A 245 30.87 -12.11 17.01
C VAL A 245 29.97 -12.77 18.04
N THR A 246 29.50 -11.96 18.98
CA THR A 246 28.45 -12.35 19.93
C THR A 246 27.16 -11.60 19.60
N VAL A 247 26.02 -12.26 19.67
CA VAL A 247 24.71 -11.63 19.51
C VAL A 247 23.93 -11.78 20.82
N GLU A 248 23.70 -10.66 21.50
CA GLU A 248 22.84 -10.57 22.66
C GLU A 248 21.44 -10.11 22.21
N ALA A 249 20.63 -11.06 21.75
CA ALA A 249 19.28 -10.78 21.26
C ALA A 249 18.22 -11.52 22.09
N SER A 250 17.07 -10.88 22.28
CA SER A 250 15.89 -11.50 22.89
C SER A 250 14.63 -11.11 22.15
N SER A 251 13.65 -12.01 22.18
CA SER A 251 12.33 -11.76 21.64
C SER A 251 11.39 -11.21 22.71
N ALA A 252 10.60 -10.19 22.37
CA ALA A 252 9.51 -9.70 23.21
C ALA A 252 8.33 -9.28 22.33
N PRO A 253 7.08 -9.33 22.84
CA PRO A 253 5.96 -8.72 22.15
C PRO A 253 6.20 -7.22 21.95
N VAL A 254 6.20 -6.80 20.70
CA VAL A 254 6.26 -5.39 20.31
C VAL A 254 4.90 -5.04 19.71
N PRO A 255 3.94 -4.53 20.51
CA PRO A 255 2.58 -4.28 20.05
C PRO A 255 2.55 -3.24 18.93
N TRP A 256 3.56 -2.37 18.89
CA TRP A 256 3.67 -1.32 17.89
C TRP A 256 5.12 -0.95 17.60
N ALA A 257 5.44 -0.80 16.31
CA ALA A 257 6.70 -0.29 15.76
C ALA A 257 6.45 0.21 14.34
N GLY A 258 7.11 1.31 13.95
CA GLY A 258 6.92 2.02 12.68
C GLY A 258 6.64 3.51 12.88
N PRO A 259 6.32 4.27 11.82
CA PRO A 259 5.99 5.70 11.92
C PRO A 259 4.72 5.96 12.72
N ALA A 260 4.83 6.70 13.83
CA ALA A 260 3.67 7.03 14.66
C ALA A 260 2.81 8.08 13.99
N GLY A 261 1.47 7.97 14.05
CA GLY A 261 0.59 9.03 13.54
C GLY A 261 0.71 9.30 12.04
N TRP A 262 1.23 8.36 11.23
CA TRP A 262 1.00 8.36 9.78
C TRP A 262 -0.36 7.71 9.53
N ALA A 263 -1.18 8.32 8.66
CA ALA A 263 -2.44 7.70 8.26
C ALA A 263 -2.14 6.43 7.43
N GLY A 264 -2.75 5.30 7.81
CA GLY A 264 -2.81 4.09 6.95
C GLY A 264 -1.79 2.96 7.14
N TRP A 265 -0.96 2.92 8.21
CA TRP A 265 0.12 1.91 8.32
C TRP A 265 0.21 1.13 9.65
N ASP A 266 -0.70 1.38 10.58
CA ASP A 266 -0.91 0.53 11.77
C ASP A 266 -2.28 -0.13 11.68
N GLU A 267 -2.39 -1.38 12.15
CA GLU A 267 -3.71 -1.97 12.46
C GLU A 267 -4.35 -1.06 13.50
N ARG A 268 -5.31 -0.23 13.05
CA ARG A 268 -5.99 0.74 13.91
C ARG A 268 -6.98 0.05 14.83
N TRP A 269 -7.57 -1.04 14.36
CA TRP A 269 -8.52 -1.87 15.04
C TRP A 269 -8.72 -3.17 14.25
N ALA A 270 -9.17 -4.20 14.94
CA ALA A 270 -9.68 -5.43 14.36
C ALA A 270 -11.01 -5.76 15.01
N THR A 271 -11.99 -6.17 14.21
CA THR A 271 -13.35 -6.46 14.68
C THR A 271 -13.74 -7.85 14.22
N ASP A 272 -14.07 -8.73 15.18
CA ASP A 272 -14.61 -10.05 14.87
C ASP A 272 -16.09 -9.92 14.45
N LEU A 273 -16.37 -10.34 13.22
CA LEU A 273 -17.73 -10.35 12.67
C LEU A 273 -18.46 -11.66 12.94
N GLY A 274 -17.76 -12.69 13.43
CA GLY A 274 -18.24 -14.05 13.58
C GLY A 274 -18.41 -14.75 12.24
N GLY A 275 -17.95 -16.00 12.15
CA GLY A 275 -17.95 -16.75 10.89
C GLY A 275 -16.94 -16.21 9.87
N PHE A 276 -17.04 -16.69 8.63
CA PHE A 276 -16.16 -16.24 7.55
C PHE A 276 -16.60 -14.90 6.96
N VAL A 277 -15.62 -14.09 6.58
CA VAL A 277 -15.81 -12.85 5.81
C VAL A 277 -15.30 -13.12 4.40
N ASP A 278 -16.19 -13.51 3.48
CA ASP A 278 -15.87 -13.84 2.07
C ASP A 278 -16.08 -12.65 1.12
N ALA A 279 -16.54 -11.52 1.65
CA ALA A 279 -16.85 -10.31 0.91
C ALA A 279 -15.91 -9.15 1.27
N PRO A 280 -15.53 -8.29 0.30
CA PRO A 280 -14.83 -7.05 0.62
C PRO A 280 -15.73 -6.10 1.43
N ALA A 281 -15.13 -5.45 2.42
CA ALA A 281 -15.79 -4.36 3.14
C ALA A 281 -16.02 -3.16 2.21
N ARG A 282 -17.09 -2.40 2.47
CA ARG A 282 -17.46 -1.18 1.73
C ARG A 282 -17.29 0.06 2.59
N PRO A 283 -16.24 0.88 2.35
CA PRO A 283 -16.11 2.15 3.03
C PRO A 283 -17.19 3.14 2.54
N ALA A 284 -17.65 3.98 3.46
CA ALA A 284 -18.50 5.13 3.23
C ALA A 284 -18.13 6.25 4.23
N ASP A 285 -18.66 7.45 4.00
CA ASP A 285 -18.36 8.62 4.85
C ASP A 285 -18.74 8.37 6.33
N GLU A 286 -19.83 7.67 6.58
CA GLU A 286 -20.33 7.39 7.93
C GLU A 286 -19.76 6.10 8.58
N GLY A 287 -18.94 5.33 7.87
CA GLY A 287 -18.40 4.07 8.40
C GLY A 287 -18.01 3.04 7.35
N VAL A 288 -17.55 1.89 7.83
CA VAL A 288 -17.19 0.74 7.00
C VAL A 288 -18.26 -0.33 7.13
N TYR A 289 -18.90 -0.69 6.02
CA TYR A 289 -19.88 -1.77 5.97
C TYR A 289 -19.20 -3.10 5.68
N ALA A 290 -19.58 -4.15 6.40
CA ALA A 290 -19.05 -5.48 6.18
C ALA A 290 -20.14 -6.52 6.47
N ALA A 291 -19.96 -7.71 5.92
CA ALA A 291 -20.85 -8.83 6.17
C ALA A 291 -20.07 -10.12 6.43
N SER A 292 -20.72 -11.06 7.11
CA SER A 292 -20.13 -12.36 7.42
C SER A 292 -21.14 -13.50 7.32
N TRP A 293 -20.59 -14.72 7.28
CA TRP A 293 -21.37 -15.95 7.23
C TRP A 293 -22.19 -16.22 8.50
N ALA A 294 -22.06 -15.42 9.55
CA ALA A 294 -22.97 -15.45 10.69
C ALA A 294 -24.33 -14.77 10.43
N GLY A 295 -24.61 -14.43 9.16
CA GLY A 295 -25.77 -13.64 8.73
C GLY A 295 -25.67 -12.18 9.13
N ARG A 296 -24.47 -11.71 9.49
CA ARG A 296 -24.27 -10.40 10.11
C ARG A 296 -23.96 -9.37 9.03
N VAL A 297 -24.66 -8.23 9.07
CA VAL A 297 -24.30 -7.03 8.30
C VAL A 297 -24.04 -5.92 9.32
N VAL A 298 -22.84 -5.34 9.29
CA VAL A 298 -22.43 -4.33 10.26
C VAL A 298 -22.05 -3.03 9.57
N ARG A 299 -22.18 -1.92 10.31
CA ARG A 299 -21.50 -0.66 10.02
C ARG A 299 -20.54 -0.37 11.16
N LEU A 300 -19.24 -0.36 10.87
CA LEU A 300 -18.18 -0.11 11.82
C LEU A 300 -17.71 1.34 11.75
N GLY A 301 -17.22 1.88 12.86
CA GLY A 301 -16.56 3.18 12.87
C GLY A 301 -15.25 3.12 12.09
N THR A 302 -15.06 4.03 11.13
CA THR A 302 -13.87 4.05 10.26
C THR A 302 -12.56 4.12 11.04
N LEU A 303 -12.55 4.83 12.17
CA LEU A 303 -11.34 5.08 12.95
C LEU A 303 -11.10 4.11 14.11
N ASP A 304 -12.14 3.43 14.60
CA ASP A 304 -12.06 2.64 15.84
C ASP A 304 -12.64 1.21 15.73
N GLY A 305 -13.25 0.84 14.60
CA GLY A 305 -13.77 -0.50 14.37
C GLY A 305 -15.00 -0.86 15.19
N THR A 306 -15.50 0.08 15.98
CA THR A 306 -16.65 -0.18 16.87
C THR A 306 -17.92 -0.34 16.04
N THR A 307 -18.74 -1.32 16.37
CA THR A 307 -20.04 -1.52 15.71
C THR A 307 -20.96 -0.34 16.01
N ARG A 308 -21.31 0.42 14.97
CA ARG A 308 -22.24 1.56 15.03
C ARG A 308 -23.68 1.18 14.70
N ALA A 309 -23.85 0.15 13.90
CA ALA A 309 -25.15 -0.43 13.54
C ALA A 309 -24.93 -1.89 13.12
N GLU A 310 -25.96 -2.71 13.27
CA GLU A 310 -25.92 -4.12 12.93
C GLU A 310 -27.31 -4.64 12.55
N ALA A 311 -27.34 -5.47 11.52
CA ALA A 311 -28.47 -6.33 11.19
C ALA A 311 -28.04 -7.80 11.24
N ARG A 312 -28.96 -8.66 11.66
CA ARG A 312 -28.82 -10.10 11.52
C ARG A 312 -29.87 -10.62 10.56
N LEU A 313 -29.41 -11.01 9.38
CA LEU A 313 -30.24 -11.61 8.34
C LEU A 313 -30.45 -13.11 8.66
N PRO A 314 -31.50 -13.74 8.10
CA PRO A 314 -31.89 -15.11 8.48
C PRO A 314 -30.87 -16.18 8.14
N ASP A 315 -29.93 -15.89 7.22
CA ASP A 315 -28.95 -16.85 6.72
C ASP A 315 -27.62 -16.15 6.37
N VAL A 316 -26.64 -16.94 5.92
CA VAL A 316 -25.29 -16.54 5.50
C VAL A 316 -25.33 -15.34 4.55
N VAL A 317 -24.48 -14.35 4.83
CA VAL A 317 -24.21 -13.21 3.93
C VAL A 317 -22.75 -13.27 3.52
N ASP A 318 -22.52 -13.57 2.26
CA ASP A 318 -21.19 -13.83 1.68
C ASP A 318 -20.82 -12.86 0.55
N ALA A 319 -21.73 -11.96 0.21
CA ALA A 319 -21.54 -10.89 -0.77
C ALA A 319 -21.42 -9.53 -0.09
N ALA A 320 -20.68 -8.62 -0.71
CA ALA A 320 -20.50 -7.29 -0.16
C ALA A 320 -21.84 -6.54 -0.12
N PRO A 321 -22.19 -5.86 0.99
CA PRO A 321 -23.35 -4.97 1.03
C PRO A 321 -23.21 -3.88 -0.03
N ALA A 322 -24.27 -3.59 -0.78
CA ALA A 322 -24.33 -2.50 -1.73
C ALA A 322 -24.78 -1.22 -1.01
N LEU A 323 -24.17 -0.07 -1.32
CA LEU A 323 -24.50 1.20 -0.67
C LEU A 323 -25.15 2.15 -1.68
N GLY A 324 -26.34 2.64 -1.33
CA GLY A 324 -27.10 3.63 -2.09
C GLY A 324 -27.42 4.87 -1.24
N PRO A 325 -28.10 5.88 -1.81
CA PRO A 325 -28.53 7.06 -1.05
C PRO A 325 -29.48 6.67 0.09
N GLY A 326 -29.04 6.83 1.35
CA GLY A 326 -29.84 6.53 2.55
C GLY A 326 -30.09 5.05 2.86
N VAL A 327 -29.80 4.13 1.93
CA VAL A 327 -30.07 2.70 2.06
C VAL A 327 -28.86 1.83 1.70
N ALA A 328 -28.83 0.63 2.25
CA ALA A 328 -27.89 -0.43 1.88
C ALA A 328 -28.68 -1.67 1.43
N ALA A 329 -28.08 -2.54 0.63
CA ALA A 329 -28.70 -3.79 0.21
C ALA A 329 -27.77 -4.98 0.37
N ALA A 330 -28.31 -6.14 0.75
CA ALA A 330 -27.54 -7.37 0.92
C ALA A 330 -28.36 -8.60 0.51
N TRP A 331 -27.68 -9.58 -0.09
CA TRP A 331 -28.24 -10.92 -0.29
C TRP A 331 -27.91 -11.83 0.89
N ALA A 332 -28.83 -12.70 1.25
CA ALA A 332 -28.58 -13.84 2.11
C ALA A 332 -28.89 -15.17 1.39
N TRP A 333 -28.33 -16.27 1.88
CA TRP A 333 -28.51 -17.62 1.30
C TRP A 333 -29.95 -18.15 1.39
N ASP A 334 -30.82 -17.53 2.19
CA ASP A 334 -32.26 -17.82 2.19
C ASP A 334 -32.99 -17.33 0.92
N ARG A 335 -32.23 -16.79 -0.04
CA ARG A 335 -32.68 -16.18 -1.30
C ARG A 335 -33.37 -14.84 -1.11
N GLY A 336 -33.17 -14.19 0.04
CA GLY A 336 -33.66 -12.86 0.33
C GLY A 336 -32.68 -11.77 -0.11
N LEU A 337 -33.19 -10.79 -0.85
CA LEU A 337 -32.56 -9.48 -1.07
C LEU A 337 -33.16 -8.51 -0.06
N TYR A 338 -32.34 -8.02 0.85
CA TYR A 338 -32.75 -7.13 1.93
C TYR A 338 -32.36 -5.70 1.62
N LEU A 339 -33.30 -4.77 1.79
CA LEU A 339 -33.03 -3.34 1.82
C LEU A 339 -32.97 -2.88 3.27
N LEU A 340 -31.90 -2.19 3.62
CA LEU A 340 -31.54 -1.79 4.98
C LEU A 340 -31.41 -0.27 5.03
N SER A 341 -31.84 0.35 6.12
CA SER A 341 -31.56 1.75 6.43
C SER A 341 -30.07 1.93 6.73
N ARG A 342 -29.38 2.88 6.07
CA ARG A 342 -27.95 3.14 6.39
C ARG A 342 -27.70 3.65 7.81
N PRO A 343 -28.54 4.53 8.39
CA PRO A 343 -28.35 5.02 9.76
C PRO A 343 -28.23 3.95 10.85
N ASP A 344 -29.06 2.91 10.79
CA ASP A 344 -29.25 1.94 11.88
C ASP A 344 -29.29 0.47 11.43
N LEU A 345 -29.12 0.20 10.13
CA LEU A 345 -29.22 -1.13 9.50
C LEU A 345 -30.56 -1.83 9.76
N ARG A 346 -31.63 -1.09 10.07
CA ARG A 346 -32.97 -1.69 10.15
C ARG A 346 -33.40 -2.18 8.77
N VAL A 347 -33.90 -3.41 8.68
CA VAL A 347 -34.54 -3.93 7.46
C VAL A 347 -35.76 -3.06 7.14
N LEU A 348 -35.78 -2.48 5.95
CA LEU A 348 -36.86 -1.64 5.43
C LEU A 348 -37.81 -2.46 4.57
N ASP A 349 -37.26 -3.30 3.71
CA ASP A 349 -38.01 -4.15 2.78
C ASP A 349 -37.19 -5.38 2.38
N ARG A 350 -37.87 -6.37 1.79
CA ARG A 350 -37.23 -7.56 1.24
C ARG A 350 -37.89 -8.01 -0.06
N ALA A 351 -37.07 -8.48 -0.99
CA ALA A 351 -37.49 -9.28 -2.13
C ALA A 351 -36.90 -10.68 -2.01
N ALA A 352 -37.44 -11.65 -2.76
CA ALA A 352 -36.89 -13.00 -2.81
C ALA A 352 -36.69 -13.45 -4.25
N SER A 353 -35.65 -14.25 -4.51
CA SER A 353 -35.50 -14.93 -5.80
C SER A 353 -36.25 -16.27 -5.80
N ALA A 354 -36.58 -16.74 -7.01
CA ALA A 354 -37.16 -18.06 -7.15
C ALA A 354 -36.13 -19.15 -6.75
N PRO A 355 -36.57 -20.36 -6.38
CA PRO A 355 -35.67 -21.49 -6.22
C PRO A 355 -34.87 -21.74 -7.51
N SER A 356 -33.58 -22.08 -7.35
CA SER A 356 -32.73 -22.51 -8.44
C SER A 356 -32.35 -23.98 -8.23
N PRO A 357 -32.21 -24.80 -9.29
CA PRO A 357 -31.61 -26.13 -9.17
C PRO A 357 -30.08 -26.08 -8.95
N HIS A 358 -29.50 -24.88 -8.98
CA HIS A 358 -28.08 -24.65 -8.74
C HIS A 358 -27.84 -24.26 -7.29
N ASP A 359 -26.73 -24.74 -6.74
CA ASP A 359 -26.17 -24.42 -5.41
C ASP A 359 -26.18 -22.92 -5.12
N ASP A 360 -27.03 -22.40 -4.22
CA ASP A 360 -27.20 -20.96 -3.97
C ASP A 360 -26.23 -20.36 -2.95
N HIS A 361 -25.17 -21.09 -2.60
CA HIS A 361 -24.18 -20.71 -1.59
C HIS A 361 -23.12 -19.68 -2.06
N ARG A 362 -23.36 -18.92 -3.15
CA ARG A 362 -22.49 -17.77 -3.52
C ARG A 362 -23.25 -16.62 -4.15
N GLN A 363 -23.51 -15.55 -3.41
CA GLN A 363 -24.36 -14.46 -3.93
C GLN A 363 -23.56 -13.41 -4.73
N SER A 364 -24.19 -12.87 -5.77
CA SER A 364 -23.66 -11.73 -6.52
C SER A 364 -23.96 -10.45 -5.75
N ALA A 365 -22.92 -9.69 -5.36
CA ALA A 365 -23.12 -8.43 -4.68
C ALA A 365 -24.03 -7.50 -5.50
N PRO A 366 -25.12 -6.93 -4.92
CA PRO A 366 -25.93 -5.94 -5.61
C PRO A 366 -25.12 -4.68 -5.92
N VAL A 367 -25.59 -3.87 -6.87
CA VAL A 367 -24.91 -2.64 -7.28
C VAL A 367 -25.91 -1.50 -7.41
N PHE A 368 -25.57 -0.33 -6.89
CA PHE A 368 -26.36 0.89 -7.06
C PHE A 368 -25.89 1.73 -8.25
N GLY A 369 -26.83 2.31 -8.99
CA GLY A 369 -26.63 3.41 -9.92
C GLY A 369 -27.58 4.55 -9.57
N GLY A 370 -27.14 5.50 -8.75
CA GLY A 370 -28.02 6.49 -8.13
C GLY A 370 -28.97 5.82 -7.13
N THR A 371 -30.28 6.02 -7.30
CA THR A 371 -31.33 5.38 -6.47
C THR A 371 -31.80 4.03 -7.00
N ARG A 372 -31.23 3.57 -8.13
CA ARG A 372 -31.57 2.26 -8.69
C ARG A 372 -30.65 1.19 -8.17
N LEU A 373 -31.21 0.10 -7.70
CA LEU A 373 -30.51 -1.10 -7.27
C LEU A 373 -30.59 -2.18 -8.35
N PHE A 374 -29.45 -2.75 -8.72
CA PHE A 374 -29.34 -3.90 -9.61
C PHE A 374 -28.89 -5.12 -8.82
N ALA A 375 -29.63 -6.22 -8.93
CA ALA A 375 -29.35 -7.44 -8.19
C ALA A 375 -29.45 -8.65 -9.13
N ALA A 376 -28.36 -9.41 -9.22
CA ALA A 376 -28.33 -10.67 -9.95
C ALA A 376 -28.44 -11.85 -8.99
N GLY A 377 -29.02 -12.96 -9.44
CA GLY A 377 -29.22 -14.14 -8.60
C GLY A 377 -29.09 -15.47 -9.34
N TRP A 378 -29.26 -16.54 -8.57
CA TRP A 378 -29.11 -17.94 -9.00
C TRP A 378 -30.22 -18.47 -9.88
N ASP A 379 -31.37 -17.79 -9.90
CA ASP A 379 -32.45 -18.06 -10.86
C ASP A 379 -32.13 -17.53 -12.27
N GLY A 380 -30.90 -17.04 -12.48
CA GLY A 380 -30.41 -16.54 -13.75
C GLY A 380 -31.04 -15.22 -14.14
N ARG A 381 -31.53 -14.45 -13.17
CA ARG A 381 -32.11 -13.13 -13.41
C ARG A 381 -31.24 -12.01 -12.90
N VAL A 382 -31.21 -10.93 -13.66
CA VAL A 382 -30.85 -9.59 -13.19
C VAL A 382 -32.15 -8.82 -12.97
N ARG A 383 -32.31 -8.20 -11.81
CA ARG A 383 -33.47 -7.38 -11.44
C ARG A 383 -33.02 -5.96 -11.15
N ALA A 384 -33.87 -5.00 -11.49
CA ALA A 384 -33.70 -3.61 -11.09
C ALA A 384 -34.84 -3.15 -10.21
N PHE A 385 -34.50 -2.36 -9.20
CA PHE A 385 -35.44 -1.75 -8.28
C PHE A 385 -35.17 -0.25 -8.15
N GLU A 386 -36.23 0.54 -7.97
CA GLU A 386 -36.12 1.89 -7.43
C GLU A 386 -36.14 1.81 -5.90
N THR A 387 -35.32 2.61 -5.23
CA THR A 387 -35.18 2.55 -3.76
C THR A 387 -35.35 3.89 -3.05
N ALA A 388 -35.66 4.98 -3.78
CA ALA A 388 -35.83 6.31 -3.17
C ALA A 388 -36.90 6.36 -2.06
N GLY A 389 -37.93 5.50 -2.13
CA GLY A 389 -38.98 5.39 -1.12
C GLY A 389 -38.64 4.52 0.10
N GLY A 390 -37.43 3.95 0.16
CA GLY A 390 -37.07 2.98 1.20
C GLY A 390 -37.73 1.61 1.04
N ALA A 391 -38.18 1.28 -0.18
CA ALA A 391 -38.73 -0.03 -0.56
C ALA A 391 -38.03 -0.54 -1.82
N LEU A 392 -38.17 -1.83 -2.13
CA LEU A 392 -37.65 -2.44 -3.35
C LEU A 392 -38.74 -2.41 -4.43
N GLU A 393 -38.92 -1.26 -5.09
CA GLU A 393 -39.94 -1.10 -6.13
C GLU A 393 -39.43 -1.68 -7.47
N PRO A 394 -40.02 -2.77 -8.00
CA PRO A 394 -39.49 -3.43 -9.18
C PRO A 394 -39.63 -2.57 -10.44
N LEU A 395 -38.53 -2.41 -11.19
CA LEU A 395 -38.49 -1.65 -12.45
C LEU A 395 -38.50 -2.60 -13.66
N TRP A 396 -37.57 -3.54 -13.70
CA TRP A 396 -37.43 -4.49 -14.80
C TRP A 396 -36.71 -5.77 -14.34
N SER A 397 -36.82 -6.82 -15.16
CA SER A 397 -36.03 -8.04 -14.99
C SER A 397 -35.53 -8.57 -16.34
N PHE A 398 -34.31 -9.10 -16.34
CA PHE A 398 -33.67 -9.76 -17.48
C PHE A 398 -33.36 -11.21 -17.12
N GLN A 399 -33.65 -12.15 -18.02
CA GLN A 399 -33.38 -13.58 -17.85
C GLN A 399 -32.21 -14.00 -18.74
N ALA A 400 -31.16 -14.54 -18.13
CA ALA A 400 -30.05 -15.19 -18.80
C ALA A 400 -30.23 -16.71 -18.89
N GLY A 401 -29.31 -17.38 -19.59
CA GLY A 401 -29.29 -18.83 -19.75
C GLY A 401 -28.71 -19.61 -18.56
N GLY A 402 -28.24 -18.92 -17.51
CA GLY A 402 -27.63 -19.56 -16.34
C GLY A 402 -27.54 -18.62 -15.14
N PRO A 403 -27.07 -19.10 -13.98
CA PRO A 403 -26.98 -18.33 -12.75
C PRO A 403 -25.90 -17.25 -12.82
N PHE A 404 -26.05 -16.22 -11.99
CA PHE A 404 -25.07 -15.17 -11.78
C PHE A 404 -24.37 -15.34 -10.43
N ARG A 405 -23.06 -15.60 -10.44
CA ARG A 405 -22.23 -15.64 -9.23
C ARG A 405 -21.32 -14.41 -9.10
N ALA A 406 -20.92 -13.84 -10.22
CA ALA A 406 -20.05 -12.68 -10.27
C ALA A 406 -20.83 -11.39 -9.96
N PRO A 407 -20.21 -10.39 -9.32
CA PRO A 407 -20.81 -9.07 -9.16
C PRO A 407 -21.08 -8.42 -10.52
N LEU A 408 -22.14 -7.62 -10.59
CA LEU A 408 -22.44 -6.76 -11.74
C LEU A 408 -21.47 -5.57 -11.79
N THR A 409 -21.28 -4.98 -12.97
CA THR A 409 -20.45 -3.77 -13.13
C THR A 409 -21.19 -2.71 -13.92
N LEU A 410 -21.36 -1.51 -13.35
CA LEU A 410 -21.87 -0.35 -14.07
C LEU A 410 -20.70 0.42 -14.69
N ALA A 411 -20.67 0.54 -16.02
CA ALA A 411 -19.63 1.29 -16.72
C ALA A 411 -20.09 1.74 -18.10
N GLY A 412 -19.70 2.96 -18.51
CA GLY A 412 -19.99 3.46 -19.86
C GLY A 412 -21.49 3.51 -20.20
N GLY A 413 -22.36 3.69 -19.22
CA GLY A 413 -23.82 3.65 -19.40
C GLY A 413 -24.41 2.23 -19.58
N LEU A 414 -23.62 1.19 -19.32
CA LEU A 414 -24.02 -0.22 -19.41
C LEU A 414 -23.96 -0.89 -18.04
N LEU A 415 -24.79 -1.90 -17.86
CA LEU A 415 -24.71 -2.87 -16.77
C LEU A 415 -24.15 -4.18 -17.33
N LEU A 416 -22.89 -4.47 -17.00
CA LEU A 416 -22.20 -5.69 -17.37
C LEU A 416 -22.54 -6.81 -16.39
N ALA A 417 -22.95 -7.96 -16.90
CA ALA A 417 -23.39 -9.11 -16.13
C ALA A 417 -22.68 -10.39 -16.62
N PRO A 418 -21.58 -10.79 -15.95
CA PRO A 418 -20.89 -12.05 -16.25
C PRO A 418 -21.72 -13.24 -15.75
N CYS A 419 -22.01 -14.20 -16.64
CA CYS A 419 -22.89 -15.32 -16.34
C CYS A 419 -22.17 -16.67 -16.39
N GLN A 420 -22.64 -17.61 -15.57
CA GLN A 420 -22.12 -18.97 -15.55
C GLN A 420 -22.42 -19.75 -16.85
N ASP A 421 -23.34 -19.26 -17.69
CA ASP A 421 -23.59 -19.82 -19.03
C ASP A 421 -22.47 -19.52 -20.05
N GLY A 422 -21.40 -18.85 -19.60
CA GLY A 422 -20.23 -18.49 -20.38
C GLY A 422 -20.43 -17.26 -21.25
N ARG A 423 -21.43 -16.43 -20.96
CA ARG A 423 -21.67 -15.17 -21.65
C ARG A 423 -21.50 -13.96 -20.73
N LEU A 424 -20.91 -12.91 -21.28
CA LEU A 424 -20.97 -11.57 -20.72
C LEU A 424 -22.12 -10.83 -21.39
N TYR A 425 -23.11 -10.41 -20.60
CA TYR A 425 -24.23 -9.60 -21.06
C TYR A 425 -23.97 -8.13 -20.73
N ALA A 426 -24.30 -7.23 -21.65
CA ALA A 426 -24.37 -5.80 -21.38
C ALA A 426 -25.80 -5.31 -21.57
N LEU A 427 -26.37 -4.81 -20.48
CA LEU A 427 -27.74 -4.36 -20.41
C LEU A 427 -27.80 -2.84 -20.31
N ASP A 428 -28.87 -2.27 -20.82
CA ASP A 428 -29.25 -0.91 -20.51
C ASP A 428 -29.72 -0.82 -19.04
N PRO A 429 -29.07 -0.01 -18.18
CA PRO A 429 -29.43 0.05 -16.76
C PRO A 429 -30.84 0.62 -16.52
N ALA A 430 -31.39 1.40 -17.45
CA ALA A 430 -32.71 2.00 -17.28
C ALA A 430 -33.86 1.06 -17.64
N THR A 431 -33.66 0.18 -18.60
CA THR A 431 -34.73 -0.65 -19.18
C THR A 431 -34.50 -2.15 -19.07
N GLY A 432 -33.28 -2.58 -18.75
CA GLY A 432 -32.88 -3.99 -18.78
C GLY A 432 -32.70 -4.55 -20.20
N ALA A 433 -32.82 -3.69 -21.23
CA ALA A 433 -32.69 -4.11 -22.62
C ALA A 433 -31.27 -4.59 -22.92
N LEU A 434 -31.15 -5.75 -23.56
CA LEU A 434 -29.86 -6.29 -24.00
C LEU A 434 -29.26 -5.39 -25.09
N ARG A 435 -28.09 -4.79 -24.81
CA ARG A 435 -27.34 -3.98 -25.78
C ARG A 435 -26.41 -4.86 -26.61
N TRP A 436 -25.66 -5.73 -25.96
CA TRP A 436 -24.85 -6.75 -26.61
C TRP A 436 -24.61 -7.93 -25.67
N ARG A 437 -24.16 -9.05 -26.23
CA ARG A 437 -23.65 -10.21 -25.49
C ARG A 437 -22.42 -10.78 -26.18
N TYR A 438 -21.51 -11.31 -25.39
CA TYR A 438 -20.29 -11.96 -25.84
C TYR A 438 -20.18 -13.35 -25.24
N GLY A 439 -19.81 -14.36 -26.05
CA GLY A 439 -19.55 -15.72 -25.58
C GLY A 439 -18.06 -15.90 -25.29
N ALA A 440 -17.71 -16.13 -24.03
CA ALA A 440 -16.33 -16.37 -23.60
C ALA A 440 -15.87 -17.82 -23.84
N GLY A 441 -16.82 -18.76 -23.90
CA GLY A 441 -16.55 -20.18 -24.17
C GLY A 441 -16.42 -21.06 -22.92
N ALA A 442 -16.21 -20.45 -21.75
CA ALA A 442 -16.31 -21.09 -20.44
C ALA A 442 -17.06 -20.19 -19.45
N PRO A 443 -17.58 -20.72 -18.33
CA PRO A 443 -18.32 -19.95 -17.32
C PRO A 443 -17.58 -18.70 -16.84
N LEU A 444 -18.29 -17.59 -16.69
CA LEU A 444 -17.75 -16.36 -16.10
C LEU A 444 -18.13 -16.32 -14.62
N LEU A 445 -17.15 -16.57 -13.74
CA LEU A 445 -17.34 -16.62 -12.28
C LEU A 445 -16.75 -15.40 -11.55
N SER A 446 -15.92 -14.62 -12.24
CA SER A 446 -15.27 -13.41 -11.76
C SER A 446 -16.01 -12.15 -12.21
N GLY A 447 -15.96 -11.11 -11.38
CA GLY A 447 -16.47 -9.78 -11.75
C GLY A 447 -15.75 -9.21 -12.98
N ALA A 448 -16.48 -8.53 -13.86
CA ALA A 448 -15.89 -7.82 -14.99
C ALA A 448 -15.35 -6.45 -14.57
N ALA A 449 -14.24 -6.02 -15.17
CA ALA A 449 -13.72 -4.67 -15.05
C ALA A 449 -14.05 -3.84 -16.30
N ALA A 450 -14.05 -2.52 -16.17
CA ALA A 450 -14.15 -1.64 -17.32
C ALA A 450 -13.31 -0.38 -17.13
N ALA A 451 -12.45 -0.08 -18.09
CA ALA A 451 -11.62 1.11 -18.14
C ALA A 451 -11.20 1.38 -19.60
N ASP A 452 -10.91 2.63 -19.92
CA ASP A 452 -10.36 3.04 -21.23
C ASP A 452 -11.14 2.52 -22.45
N GLY A 453 -12.48 2.45 -22.31
CA GLY A 453 -13.37 1.95 -23.36
C GLY A 453 -13.34 0.43 -23.55
N LEU A 454 -12.70 -0.31 -22.64
CA LEU A 454 -12.70 -1.77 -22.62
C LEU A 454 -13.60 -2.32 -21.50
N ALA A 455 -14.23 -3.46 -21.78
CA ALA A 455 -14.77 -4.38 -20.78
C ALA A 455 -13.86 -5.60 -20.72
N VAL A 456 -13.43 -5.99 -19.52
CA VAL A 456 -12.52 -7.12 -19.31
C VAL A 456 -13.16 -8.15 -18.40
N ALA A 457 -13.17 -9.42 -18.81
CA ALA A 457 -13.72 -10.52 -18.05
C ALA A 457 -12.83 -11.77 -18.16
N ALA A 458 -12.67 -12.49 -17.06
CA ALA A 458 -11.96 -13.76 -17.02
C ALA A 458 -12.97 -14.93 -17.01
N ASP A 459 -12.70 -15.93 -17.83
CA ASP A 459 -13.44 -17.18 -17.82
C ASP A 459 -12.80 -18.23 -16.90
N ARG A 460 -13.58 -19.25 -16.54
CA ARG A 460 -13.12 -20.34 -15.65
C ARG A 460 -11.98 -21.16 -16.27
N ALA A 461 -11.82 -21.15 -17.58
CA ALA A 461 -10.72 -21.86 -18.25
C ALA A 461 -9.39 -21.11 -18.15
N GLY A 462 -9.36 -19.93 -17.51
CA GLY A 462 -8.16 -19.14 -17.34
C GLY A 462 -7.89 -18.20 -18.52
N ARG A 463 -8.91 -17.88 -19.32
CA ARG A 463 -8.78 -16.91 -20.40
C ARG A 463 -9.32 -15.56 -19.98
N LEU A 464 -8.54 -14.52 -20.19
CA LEU A 464 -8.94 -13.13 -20.05
C LEU A 464 -9.42 -12.61 -21.41
N HIS A 465 -10.60 -11.99 -21.43
CA HIS A 465 -11.22 -11.43 -22.63
C HIS A 465 -11.34 -9.92 -22.46
N ALA A 466 -10.75 -9.15 -23.37
CA ALA A 466 -10.99 -7.72 -23.46
C ALA A 466 -11.85 -7.42 -24.68
N LEU A 467 -12.93 -6.70 -24.44
CA LEU A 467 -13.93 -6.33 -25.41
C LEU A 467 -14.01 -4.81 -25.48
N ASP A 468 -14.38 -4.31 -26.64
CA ASP A 468 -14.89 -2.95 -26.76
C ASP A 468 -16.13 -2.78 -25.89
N LEU A 469 -16.09 -1.85 -24.93
CA LEU A 469 -17.18 -1.66 -23.96
C LEU A 469 -18.51 -1.31 -24.63
N ALA A 470 -18.48 -0.49 -25.69
CA ALA A 470 -19.69 -0.01 -26.34
C ALA A 470 -20.36 -1.09 -27.20
N THR A 471 -19.58 -1.97 -27.84
CA THR A 471 -20.07 -2.89 -28.87
C THR A 471 -19.98 -4.37 -28.49
N GLY A 472 -19.22 -4.72 -27.45
CA GLY A 472 -18.93 -6.11 -27.06
C GLY A 472 -18.01 -6.85 -28.03
N ARG A 473 -17.40 -6.16 -29.01
CA ARG A 473 -16.49 -6.77 -29.98
C ARG A 473 -15.16 -7.12 -29.32
N PRO A 474 -14.62 -8.33 -29.52
CA PRO A 474 -13.33 -8.72 -28.94
C PRO A 474 -12.21 -7.83 -29.48
N ARG A 475 -11.34 -7.38 -28.58
CA ARG A 475 -10.12 -6.61 -28.87
C ARG A 475 -8.89 -7.47 -28.74
N TRP A 476 -8.79 -8.20 -27.63
CA TRP A 476 -7.71 -9.16 -27.40
C TRP A 476 -8.13 -10.21 -26.37
N THR A 477 -7.36 -11.28 -26.31
CA THR A 477 -7.46 -12.31 -25.26
C THR A 477 -6.07 -12.63 -24.72
N ALA A 478 -5.99 -12.99 -23.44
CA ALA A 478 -4.76 -13.44 -22.80
C ALA A 478 -5.00 -14.76 -22.04
N ASP A 479 -3.99 -15.61 -22.01
CA ASP A 479 -3.98 -16.82 -21.18
C ASP A 479 -3.37 -16.49 -19.82
N LEU A 480 -4.10 -16.78 -18.74
CA LEU A 480 -3.66 -16.57 -17.36
C LEU A 480 -2.79 -17.73 -16.86
N GLY A 481 -2.74 -18.86 -17.58
CA GLY A 481 -2.00 -20.06 -17.19
C GLY A 481 -2.62 -20.84 -16.02
N ALA A 482 -3.75 -20.37 -15.49
CA ALA A 482 -4.48 -21.01 -14.40
C ALA A 482 -5.99 -20.64 -14.44
N PRO A 483 -6.88 -21.50 -13.90
CA PRO A 483 -8.31 -21.19 -13.80
C PRO A 483 -8.58 -19.91 -13.00
N ALA A 484 -9.44 -19.03 -13.53
CA ALA A 484 -9.97 -17.90 -12.77
C ALA A 484 -11.26 -18.28 -12.05
N TRP A 485 -11.33 -17.98 -10.75
CA TRP A 485 -12.50 -18.28 -9.93
C TRP A 485 -13.31 -17.01 -9.66
N TYR A 486 -13.11 -16.40 -8.49
CA TYR A 486 -14.03 -15.37 -7.98
C TYR A 486 -13.41 -13.98 -7.88
N ALA A 487 -12.09 -13.86 -8.01
CA ALA A 487 -11.42 -12.57 -7.96
C ALA A 487 -11.81 -11.75 -9.20
N GLY A 488 -12.48 -10.62 -9.00
CA GLY A 488 -12.80 -9.70 -10.10
C GLY A 488 -11.53 -9.11 -10.70
N ALA A 489 -11.53 -8.88 -12.01
CA ALA A 489 -10.47 -8.11 -12.64
C ALA A 489 -10.45 -6.68 -12.06
N ALA A 490 -9.26 -6.10 -11.95
CA ALA A 490 -9.07 -4.70 -11.60
C ALA A 490 -8.25 -3.99 -12.68
N THR A 491 -8.51 -2.71 -12.89
CA THR A 491 -7.80 -1.90 -13.89
C THR A 491 -7.24 -0.65 -13.25
N ALA A 492 -5.97 -0.35 -13.49
CA ALA A 492 -5.34 0.89 -13.04
C ALA A 492 -4.18 1.25 -13.97
N ASP A 493 -4.10 2.53 -14.36
CA ASP A 493 -3.00 3.09 -15.15
C ASP A 493 -2.66 2.28 -16.42
N GLY A 494 -3.70 1.85 -17.15
CA GLY A 494 -3.57 1.05 -18.38
C GLY A 494 -3.19 -0.43 -18.16
N LEU A 495 -3.11 -0.88 -16.90
CA LEU A 495 -2.85 -2.28 -16.54
C LEU A 495 -4.14 -2.99 -16.15
N VAL A 496 -4.19 -4.30 -16.41
CA VAL A 496 -5.21 -5.21 -15.89
C VAL A 496 -4.56 -6.15 -14.88
N PHE A 497 -5.15 -6.24 -13.69
CA PHE A 497 -4.78 -7.17 -12.63
C PHE A 497 -5.88 -8.22 -12.50
N GLN A 498 -5.49 -9.49 -12.59
CA GLN A 498 -6.38 -10.64 -12.37
C GLN A 498 -5.70 -11.54 -11.34
N GLY A 499 -6.45 -11.86 -10.28
CA GLY A 499 -6.01 -12.74 -9.20
C GLY A 499 -6.65 -14.11 -9.25
#